data_AF-A0A804L600-F1
#
_entry.id   AF-A0A804L600-F1
#
_cell.length_a   1.000
_cell.length_b   1.000
_cell.length_c   1.000
_cell.angle_alpha   90.00
_cell.angle_beta   90.00
_cell.angle_gamma   90.00
#
_symmetry.space_group_name_H-M   'P 1'
#
loop_
_entity.id
_entity.type
_entity.pdbx_description
1 polymer ?
#
loop_
_entity_poly.entity_id
_entity_poly.type
_entity_poly.pdbx_seq_one_letter_code
_entity_poly.pdbx_strand_id
1 'polypeptide(L)'
;MGADIKTVDAQESLGGGVIVLTTGLLTYENNLKSNCTQSFFRAPQGKGYHVLNDIFRLVDEFDLQQRHQGLGNGTGAPNAAERDLPPEQEEHAPGPTVPLTVEK
;
A
#
# COMPACT_ATOMS: atom_id res chain seq x y z
N MET A 1 3.38 15.16 -16.52
CA MET A 1 3.37 14.43 -15.23
C MET A 1 4.79 14.35 -14.70
N GLY A 2 5.00 14.53 -13.40
CA GLY A 2 6.30 14.42 -12.71
C GLY A 2 6.22 13.45 -11.53
N ALA A 3 7.36 12.92 -11.10
CA ALA A 3 7.46 12.03 -9.96
C ALA A 3 8.68 12.43 -9.12
N ASP A 4 8.45 12.66 -7.83
CA ASP A 4 9.51 12.94 -6.86
C ASP A 4 9.61 11.77 -5.89
N ILE A 5 10.82 11.21 -5.75
CA ILE A 5 11.10 10.16 -4.76
C ILE A 5 11.37 10.81 -3.41
N LYS A 6 10.63 10.38 -2.38
CA LYS A 6 10.72 10.89 -1.00
C LYS A 6 11.67 10.05 -0.16
N THR A 7 11.48 8.73 -0.18
CA THR A 7 12.35 7.77 0.51
C THR A 7 12.66 6.60 -0.40
N VAL A 8 13.83 6.00 -0.14
CA VAL A 8 14.26 4.74 -0.75
C VAL A 8 14.86 3.90 0.35
N ASP A 9 14.27 2.74 0.56
CA ASP A 9 14.73 1.73 1.49
C ASP A 9 15.06 0.47 0.69
N ALA A 10 16.16 -0.20 1.02
CA ALA A 10 16.60 -1.41 0.34
C ALA A 10 17.07 -2.46 1.34
N GLN A 11 16.68 -3.70 1.10
CA GLN A 11 17.06 -4.84 1.92
C GLN A 11 17.53 -5.99 1.03
N GLU A 12 18.68 -6.58 1.38
CA GLU A 12 19.14 -7.82 0.77
C GLU A 12 18.14 -8.96 1.03
N SER A 13 17.99 -9.82 0.04
CA SER A 13 17.09 -10.96 0.05
C SER A 13 17.84 -12.21 -0.43
N LEU A 14 17.14 -13.34 -0.45
CA LEU A 14 17.72 -14.63 -0.79
C LEU A 14 18.30 -14.63 -2.22
N GLY A 15 19.42 -15.36 -2.41
CA GLY A 15 20.02 -15.55 -3.74
C GLY A 15 20.65 -14.29 -4.33
N GLY A 16 21.05 -13.34 -3.49
CA GLY A 16 21.58 -12.05 -3.94
C GLY A 16 20.50 -11.11 -4.49
N GLY A 17 19.23 -11.43 -4.25
CA GLY A 17 18.13 -10.53 -4.56
C GLY A 17 18.12 -9.30 -3.63
N VAL A 18 17.40 -8.26 -4.04
CA VAL A 18 17.18 -7.04 -3.26
C VAL A 18 15.72 -6.64 -3.38
N ILE A 19 15.07 -6.44 -2.25
CA ILE A 19 13.75 -5.79 -2.18
C ILE A 19 14.02 -4.29 -1.98
N VAL A 20 13.38 -3.46 -2.80
CA VAL A 20 13.43 -2.01 -2.70
C VAL A 20 12.03 -1.48 -2.47
N LEU A 21 11.86 -0.62 -1.48
CA LEU A 21 10.64 0.10 -1.19
C LEU A 21 10.91 1.59 -1.40
N THR A 22 10.05 2.25 -2.16
CA THR A 22 10.09 3.70 -2.34
C THR A 22 8.78 4.32 -1.91
N THR A 23 8.86 5.51 -1.34
CA THR A 23 7.72 6.41 -1.23
C THR A 23 7.96 7.62 -2.12
N GLY A 24 6.90 8.17 -2.68
CA GLY A 24 7.01 9.26 -3.63
C GLY A 24 5.75 10.11 -3.73
N LEU A 25 5.87 11.14 -4.56
CA LEU A 25 4.80 12.07 -4.89
C LEU A 25 4.67 12.15 -6.41
N LEU A 26 3.52 11.75 -6.93
CA LEU A 26 3.16 11.97 -8.33
C LEU A 26 2.52 13.34 -8.48
N THR A 27 2.98 14.12 -9.45
CA THR A 27 2.40 15.40 -9.84
C THR A 27 1.81 15.29 -11.24
N TYR A 28 0.50 15.45 -11.36
CA TYR A 28 -0.22 15.44 -12.63
C TYR A 28 -0.10 16.79 -13.36
N GLU A 29 -0.50 16.85 -14.63
CA GLU A 29 -0.39 18.06 -15.46
C GLU A 29 -1.21 19.25 -14.91
N ASN A 30 -2.27 18.95 -14.18
CA ASN A 30 -3.14 19.91 -13.50
C ASN A 30 -2.61 20.32 -12.10
N ASN A 31 -1.36 20.01 -11.78
CA ASN A 31 -0.70 20.24 -10.48
C ASN A 31 -1.31 19.49 -9.29
N LEU A 32 -2.25 18.56 -9.56
CA LEU A 32 -2.77 17.64 -8.55
C LEU A 32 -1.65 16.70 -8.13
N LYS A 33 -1.62 16.35 -6.84
CA LYS A 33 -0.50 15.66 -6.21
C LYS A 33 -0.99 14.47 -5.40
N SER A 34 -0.47 13.29 -5.71
CA SER A 34 -0.85 12.05 -5.04
C SER A 34 0.38 11.34 -4.48
N ASN A 35 0.32 10.96 -3.22
CA ASN A 35 1.34 10.12 -2.62
C ASN A 35 1.31 8.74 -3.26
N CYS A 36 2.48 8.16 -3.47
CA CYS A 36 2.63 6.81 -3.99
C CYS A 36 3.65 6.00 -3.19
N THR A 37 3.50 4.69 -3.27
CA THR A 37 4.48 3.71 -2.81
C THR A 37 4.75 2.76 -3.95
N GLN A 38 6.01 2.41 -4.16
CA GLN A 38 6.40 1.36 -5.10
C GLN A 38 7.33 0.38 -4.40
N SER A 39 7.10 -0.91 -4.60
CA SER A 39 8.01 -1.95 -4.16
C SER A 39 8.43 -2.78 -5.35
N PHE A 40 9.72 -3.02 -5.50
CA PHE A 40 10.22 -3.91 -6.53
C PHE A 40 11.25 -4.89 -5.98
N PHE A 41 11.23 -6.11 -6.52
CA PHE A 41 12.23 -7.13 -6.24
C PHE A 41 13.13 -7.28 -7.45
N ARG A 42 14.43 -7.04 -7.27
CA ARG A 42 15.45 -7.31 -8.28
C ARG A 42 16.31 -8.49 -7.88
N ALA A 43 16.65 -9.36 -8.83
CA ALA A 43 17.52 -10.50 -8.59
C ALA A 43 18.52 -10.70 -9.73
N PRO A 44 19.68 -11.34 -9.46
CA PRO A 44 20.62 -11.73 -10.51
C PRO A 44 19.97 -12.67 -11.53
N GLN A 45 20.09 -12.36 -12.82
CA GLN A 45 19.83 -13.30 -13.92
C GLN A 45 20.91 -13.15 -14.99
N GLY A 46 21.57 -14.25 -15.35
CA GLY A 46 22.65 -14.25 -16.32
C GLY A 46 23.76 -13.25 -15.97
N LYS A 47 23.89 -12.18 -16.76
CA LYS A 47 24.96 -11.18 -16.63
C LYS A 47 24.54 -9.89 -15.89
N GLY A 48 23.36 -9.85 -15.27
CA GLY A 48 22.86 -8.63 -14.65
C GLY A 48 21.78 -8.85 -13.60
N TYR A 49 21.18 -7.76 -13.14
CA TYR A 49 20.01 -7.79 -12.28
C TYR A 49 18.77 -7.47 -13.09
N HIS A 50 17.70 -8.20 -12.83
CA HIS A 50 16.40 -8.02 -13.46
C HIS A 50 15.34 -7.81 -12.39
N VAL A 51 14.37 -6.95 -12.68
CA VAL A 51 13.20 -6.74 -11.81
C VAL A 51 12.21 -7.87 -12.08
N LEU A 52 11.86 -8.63 -11.03
CA LEU A 52 10.98 -9.80 -11.12
C LEU A 52 9.59 -9.53 -10.57
N ASN A 53 9.48 -8.61 -9.61
CA ASN A 53 8.21 -8.10 -9.11
C ASN A 53 8.26 -6.59 -9.10
N ASP A 54 7.17 -5.94 -9.51
CA ASP A 54 6.98 -4.50 -9.43
C ASP A 54 5.53 -4.23 -9.00
N ILE A 55 5.37 -3.65 -7.82
CA ILE A 55 4.09 -3.35 -7.20
C ILE A 55 4.04 -1.85 -6.95
N PHE A 56 3.10 -1.19 -7.61
CA PHE A 56 2.84 0.22 -7.42
C PHE A 56 1.49 0.42 -6.72
N ARG A 57 1.44 1.38 -5.79
CA ARG A 57 0.22 1.81 -5.12
C ARG A 57 0.15 3.33 -5.07
N LEU A 58 -0.99 3.87 -5.49
CA LEU A 58 -1.39 5.24 -5.18
C LEU A 58 -2.00 5.24 -3.77
N VAL A 59 -1.49 6.09 -2.87
CA VAL A 59 -1.87 6.11 -1.44
C VAL A 59 -2.99 7.11 -1.19
N ASP A 60 -2.89 8.30 -1.79
CA ASP A 60 -3.88 9.37 -1.66
C ASP A 60 -4.49 9.70 -3.03
N GLU A 61 -5.74 9.26 -3.26
CA GLU A 61 -6.55 9.60 -4.45
C GLU A 61 -7.17 11.02 -4.38
N PHE A 62 -6.65 11.88 -3.52
CA PHE A 62 -6.93 13.32 -3.56
C PHE A 62 -6.19 13.86 -4.79
N ASP A 63 -6.79 13.88 -5.98
CA ASP A 63 -7.86 14.80 -6.34
C ASP A 63 -8.93 14.22 -7.30
N LEU A 64 -9.18 12.90 -7.29
CA LEU A 64 -10.26 12.29 -8.09
C LEU A 64 -11.61 12.30 -7.36
N GLN A 65 -11.64 12.13 -6.04
CA GLN A 65 -12.89 12.18 -5.26
C GLN A 65 -13.52 13.58 -5.21
N GLN A 66 -12.73 14.66 -5.28
CA GLN A 66 -13.26 16.03 -5.35
C GLN A 66 -13.99 16.32 -6.67
N ARG A 67 -13.75 15.55 -7.74
CA ARG A 67 -14.54 15.63 -8.98
C ARG A 67 -15.83 14.82 -8.95
N HIS A 68 -15.92 13.78 -8.12
CA HIS A 68 -17.14 13.00 -7.99
C HIS A 68 -18.12 13.56 -6.95
N GLN A 69 -17.66 14.34 -5.97
CA GLN A 69 -18.51 14.90 -4.90
C GLN A 69 -18.95 16.36 -5.13
N GLY A 70 -18.73 16.92 -6.32
CA GLY A 70 -19.02 18.33 -6.66
C GLY A 70 -20.41 18.64 -7.27
N LEU A 71 -21.27 17.64 -7.49
CA LEU A 71 -22.68 17.86 -7.89
C LEU A 71 -23.61 17.19 -6.87
N GLY A 72 -23.99 17.91 -5.82
CA GLY A 72 -24.96 17.38 -4.86
C GLY A 72 -25.23 18.28 -3.66
N ASN A 73 -25.63 19.54 -3.87
CA ASN A 73 -26.28 20.30 -2.80
C ASN A 73 -27.78 20.46 -3.09
N GLY A 74 -28.60 19.85 -2.24
CA GLY A 74 -30.05 19.97 -2.26
C GLY A 74 -30.76 19.27 -1.10
N THR A 75 -30.61 19.82 0.11
CA THR A 75 -31.62 19.93 1.20
C THR A 75 -32.36 18.67 1.72
N GLY A 76 -32.18 18.39 3.03
CA GLY A 76 -33.15 17.68 3.87
C GLY A 76 -32.54 16.79 4.98
N ALA A 77 -32.38 17.32 6.19
CA ALA A 77 -32.10 16.53 7.41
C ALA A 77 -33.42 16.04 8.06
N PRO A 78 -33.39 15.27 9.16
CA PRO A 78 -32.70 14.00 9.42
C PRO A 78 -33.75 12.89 9.72
N ASN A 79 -33.39 11.60 9.70
CA ASN A 79 -34.20 10.61 10.41
C ASN A 79 -33.35 9.49 11.00
N ALA A 80 -33.63 9.25 12.26
CA ALA A 80 -32.96 8.36 13.19
C ALA A 80 -33.23 6.89 12.89
N ALA A 81 -32.22 6.06 13.14
CA ALA A 81 -32.40 4.72 13.70
C ALA A 81 -31.07 4.31 14.37
N GLU A 82 -31.00 4.50 15.68
CA GLU A 82 -30.10 3.74 16.55
C GLU A 82 -30.26 2.24 16.24
N ARG A 83 -29.14 1.55 16.02
CA ARG A 83 -28.94 0.21 16.56
C ARG A 83 -27.53 0.17 17.16
N ASP A 84 -27.52 0.52 18.43
CA ASP A 84 -26.52 0.13 19.41
C ASP A 84 -26.50 -1.41 19.55
N LEU A 85 -25.39 -1.97 20.05
CA LEU A 85 -25.11 -3.33 20.59
C LEU A 85 -23.77 -3.95 20.08
N PRO A 86 -23.05 -4.72 20.91
CA PRO A 86 -21.70 -4.37 21.44
C PRO A 86 -20.55 -5.23 20.86
N PRO A 87 -19.27 -5.03 21.29
CA PRO A 87 -18.15 -5.81 20.79
C PRO A 87 -18.04 -7.16 21.51
N GLU A 88 -18.15 -8.27 20.78
CA GLU A 88 -17.87 -9.61 21.32
C GLU A 88 -16.47 -10.10 20.89
N GLN A 89 -15.53 -9.83 21.81
CA GLN A 89 -14.48 -10.70 22.36
C GLN A 89 -13.52 -11.48 21.44
N GLU A 90 -12.24 -11.15 21.64
CA GLU A 90 -11.02 -11.88 21.27
C GLU A 90 -11.02 -13.30 21.87
N GLU A 91 -11.18 -14.35 21.05
CA GLU A 91 -10.90 -15.72 21.49
C GLU A 91 -9.42 -16.04 21.24
N HIS A 92 -8.65 -15.88 22.32
CA HIS A 92 -7.31 -16.40 22.47
C HIS A 92 -7.39 -17.93 22.57
N ALA A 93 -6.96 -18.66 21.54
CA ALA A 93 -6.74 -20.11 21.61
C ALA A 93 -5.25 -20.43 21.39
N PRO A 94 -4.58 -21.20 22.27
CA PRO A 94 -3.19 -21.58 22.10
C PRO A 94 -3.02 -22.87 21.27
N GLY A 95 -2.10 -22.86 20.29
CA GLY A 95 -1.42 -24.03 19.71
C GLY A 95 -2.06 -24.68 18.47
N PRO A 96 -1.27 -25.32 17.57
CA PRO A 96 -0.15 -26.19 17.90
C PRO A 96 1.23 -25.73 17.38
N THR A 97 2.25 -26.02 18.17
CA THR A 97 3.68 -25.95 17.84
C THR A 97 4.00 -26.88 16.67
N VAL A 98 4.42 -26.33 15.54
CA VAL A 98 5.09 -27.11 14.49
C VAL A 98 6.59 -27.09 14.80
N PRO A 99 7.26 -28.25 14.96
CA PRO A 99 8.69 -28.27 15.24
C PRO A 99 9.47 -27.75 14.02
N LEU A 100 10.37 -26.79 14.27
CA LEU A 100 11.39 -26.36 13.34
C LEU A 100 12.36 -27.53 13.10
N THR A 101 12.26 -28.18 11.95
CA THR A 101 13.34 -29.06 11.49
C THR A 101 14.47 -28.19 10.95
N VAL A 102 15.51 -28.03 11.75
CA VAL A 102 16.81 -27.52 11.31
C VAL A 102 17.49 -28.66 10.56
N GLU A 103 17.62 -28.57 9.24
CA GLU A 103 18.56 -29.41 8.49
C GLU A 103 19.88 -28.65 8.34
N LYS A 104 20.96 -29.42 8.51
CA LYS A 104 22.36 -29.03 8.69
C LYS A 104 23.10 -28.95 7.36
#